data_AF-H2ASU2-F1
#
_entry.id   AF-H2ASU2-F1
#
_cell.length_a   1.000
_cell.length_b   1.000
_cell.length_c   1.000
_cell.angle_alpha   90.00
_cell.angle_beta   90.00
_cell.angle_gamma   90.00
#
_symmetry.space_group_name_H-M   'P 1'
#
loop_
_entity.id
_entity.type
_entity.pdbx_description
1 polymer ?
#
loop_
_entity_poly.entity_id
_entity_poly.type
_entity_poly.pdbx_seq_one_letter_code
_entity_poly.pdbx_strand_id
1 'polypeptide(L)'
;MGSQSSKSRLDSFHIELSEEFLSKLNNSDDTDFSRREKLHKYIEERISDRLAEIEKLTLSDFNEKLENDLLKTDADSDTTLSSKILDEKINNLNTKIQLFESLDKDRKIKFIESDKDDIKNKLTQCLLENKGKPLNCYELMQQFKQLVSNQ
;
A
#
# COMPACT_ATOMS: atom_id res chain seq x y z
N MET A 1 2.76 -33.09 -17.41
CA MET A 1 2.47 -32.26 -18.60
C MET A 1 1.08 -31.69 -18.46
N GLY A 2 0.95 -30.45 -17.98
CA GLY A 2 -0.34 -29.76 -17.86
C GLY A 2 -0.34 -28.58 -18.80
N SER A 3 -0.98 -28.73 -19.97
CA SER A 3 -1.12 -27.65 -20.94
C SER A 3 -2.38 -26.85 -20.59
N GLN A 4 -2.19 -25.66 -20.00
CA GLN A 4 -3.27 -24.71 -19.81
C GLN A 4 -3.51 -23.99 -21.14
N SER A 5 -4.61 -24.36 -21.80
CA SER A 5 -5.10 -23.70 -23.01
C SER A 5 -5.73 -22.36 -22.63
N SER A 6 -5.06 -21.27 -22.99
CA SER A 6 -5.56 -19.90 -22.90
C SER A 6 -6.79 -19.74 -23.80
N LYS A 7 -8.00 -19.83 -23.23
CA LYS A 7 -9.23 -19.50 -23.94
C LYS A 7 -9.26 -18.00 -24.21
N SER A 8 -9.07 -17.62 -25.46
CA SER A 8 -9.32 -16.26 -25.94
C SER A 8 -10.80 -15.93 -25.78
N ARG A 9 -11.09 -14.99 -24.90
CA ARG A 9 -12.41 -14.38 -24.73
C ARG A 9 -12.59 -13.30 -25.78
N LEU A 10 -12.91 -13.71 -27.00
CA LEU A 10 -13.52 -12.80 -27.97
C LEU A 10 -15.02 -12.88 -27.72
N ASP A 11 -15.53 -11.98 -26.86
CA ASP A 11 -16.97 -11.75 -26.77
C ASP A 11 -17.48 -11.39 -28.17
N SER A 12 -18.54 -12.06 -28.60
CA SER A 12 -19.22 -11.79 -29.85
C SER A 12 -19.82 -10.38 -29.79
N PHE A 13 -19.17 -9.41 -30.43
CA PHE A 13 -19.73 -8.09 -30.63
C PHE A 13 -20.93 -8.21 -31.57
N HIS A 14 -22.14 -8.17 -31.02
CA HIS A 14 -23.36 -7.99 -31.80
C HIS A 14 -23.44 -6.52 -32.23
N ILE A 15 -23.21 -6.28 -33.52
CA ILE A 15 -23.36 -4.96 -34.13
C ILE A 15 -24.82 -4.82 -34.54
N GLU A 16 -25.59 -4.03 -33.79
CA GLU A 16 -26.94 -3.62 -34.20
C GLU A 16 -26.82 -2.54 -35.27
N LEU A 17 -27.00 -2.95 -36.53
CA LEU A 17 -27.09 -2.02 -37.65
C LEU A 17 -28.49 -1.41 -37.67
N SER A 18 -28.57 -0.08 -37.80
CA SER A 18 -29.86 0.61 -37.90
C SER A 18 -30.67 0.08 -39.10
N GLU A 19 -31.98 -0.14 -38.90
CA GLU A 19 -32.89 -0.65 -39.93
C GLU A 19 -32.90 0.25 -41.18
N GLU A 20 -32.76 1.56 -40.99
CA GLU A 20 -32.66 2.53 -42.08
C GLU A 20 -31.41 2.26 -42.97
N PHE A 21 -30.27 1.94 -42.35
CA PHE A 21 -29.05 1.63 -43.09
C PHE A 21 -29.14 0.28 -43.82
N LEU A 22 -29.77 -0.73 -43.20
CA LEU A 22 -30.04 -2.01 -43.85
C LEU A 22 -30.98 -1.85 -45.05
N SER A 23 -31.99 -0.98 -44.94
CA SER A 23 -32.87 -0.65 -46.07
C SER A 23 -32.10 0.03 -47.21
N LYS A 24 -31.16 0.94 -46.90
CA LYS A 24 -30.30 1.62 -47.89
C LYS A 24 -29.34 0.64 -48.57
N LEU A 25 -28.80 -0.32 -47.83
CA LEU A 25 -27.91 -1.37 -48.37
C LEU A 25 -28.66 -2.35 -49.27
N ASN A 26 -29.90 -2.72 -48.92
CA ASN A 26 -30.69 -3.70 -49.66
C ASN A 26 -31.36 -3.10 -50.90
N ASN A 27 -31.71 -1.82 -50.88
CA ASN A 27 -32.33 -1.12 -52.01
C ASN A 27 -31.32 -0.46 -52.97
N SER A 28 -30.00 -0.61 -52.73
CA SER A 28 -28.97 -0.08 -53.63
C SER A 28 -28.65 -1.10 -54.72
N ASP A 29 -28.63 -0.67 -55.97
CA ASP A 29 -28.17 -1.45 -57.14
C ASP A 29 -26.63 -1.65 -57.17
N ASP A 30 -26.01 -1.65 -55.99
CA ASP A 30 -24.57 -1.78 -55.83
C ASP A 30 -24.11 -3.23 -55.96
N THR A 31 -22.91 -3.41 -56.52
CA THR A 31 -22.19 -4.68 -56.47
C THR A 31 -21.84 -5.08 -55.03
N ASP A 32 -21.64 -6.38 -54.78
CA ASP A 32 -21.23 -6.90 -53.47
C ASP A 32 -19.97 -6.25 -52.91
N PHE A 33 -19.06 -5.81 -53.78
CA PHE A 33 -17.84 -5.11 -53.37
C PHE A 33 -18.15 -3.73 -52.79
N SER A 34 -18.89 -2.90 -53.53
CA SER A 34 -19.27 -1.55 -53.09
C SER A 34 -20.15 -1.59 -51.85
N ARG A 35 -21.00 -2.61 -51.73
CA ARG A 35 -21.84 -2.84 -50.54
C ARG A 35 -21.00 -3.11 -49.29
N ARG A 36 -19.96 -3.96 -49.40
CA ARG A 36 -19.02 -4.22 -48.30
C ARG A 36 -18.25 -2.97 -47.91
N GLU A 37 -17.75 -2.22 -48.88
CA GLU A 37 -17.00 -0.97 -48.61
C GLU A 37 -17.86 0.05 -47.84
N LYS A 38 -19.12 0.25 -48.28
CA LYS A 38 -20.08 1.13 -47.58
C LYS A 38 -20.35 0.67 -46.15
N LEU A 39 -20.51 -0.64 -45.95
CA LEU A 39 -20.69 -1.21 -44.61
C LEU A 39 -19.46 -0.97 -43.73
N HIS A 40 -18.25 -1.22 -44.25
CA HIS A 40 -17.00 -0.98 -43.52
C HIS A 40 -16.88 0.47 -43.08
N LYS A 41 -17.09 1.41 -44.00
CA LYS A 41 -17.03 2.85 -43.69
C LYS A 41 -18.05 3.25 -42.63
N TYR A 42 -19.28 2.74 -42.71
CA TYR A 42 -20.31 3.01 -41.73
C TYR A 42 -19.95 2.48 -40.34
N ILE A 43 -19.35 1.29 -40.26
CA ILE A 43 -18.88 0.72 -38.99
C ILE A 43 -17.73 1.56 -38.42
N GLU A 44 -16.76 1.96 -39.24
CA GLU A 44 -15.64 2.82 -38.83
C GLU A 44 -16.13 4.16 -38.28
N GLU A 45 -17.09 4.80 -38.97
CA GLU A 45 -17.71 6.05 -38.53
C GLU A 45 -18.40 5.88 -37.18
N ARG A 46 -19.20 4.83 -37.00
CA ARG A 46 -19.87 4.54 -35.72
C ARG A 46 -18.90 4.27 -34.57
N ILE A 47 -17.81 3.56 -34.84
CA ILE A 47 -16.77 3.30 -33.84
C ILE A 47 -16.08 4.61 -33.47
N SER A 48 -15.75 5.45 -34.46
CA SER A 48 -15.15 6.77 -34.24
C SER A 48 -16.04 7.66 -33.39
N ASP A 49 -17.33 7.75 -33.71
CA ASP A 49 -18.31 8.53 -32.95
C ASP A 49 -18.41 8.05 -31.49
N ARG A 50 -18.48 6.73 -31.30
CA ARG A 50 -18.57 6.14 -29.96
C ARG A 50 -17.30 6.38 -29.15
N LEU A 51 -16.13 6.29 -29.79
CA LEU A 51 -14.86 6.58 -29.12
C LEU A 51 -14.77 8.06 -28.73
N ALA A 52 -15.21 8.99 -29.58
CA ALA A 52 -15.24 10.41 -29.28
C ALA A 52 -16.20 10.74 -28.11
N GLU A 53 -17.37 10.07 -28.07
CA GLU A 53 -18.31 10.21 -26.96
C GLU A 53 -17.70 9.72 -25.64
N ILE A 54 -17.06 8.54 -25.66
CA ILE A 54 -16.38 7.97 -24.49
C ILE A 54 -15.24 8.89 -24.04
N GLU A 55 -14.41 9.38 -24.96
CA GLU A 55 -13.32 10.31 -24.65
C GLU A 55 -13.85 11.54 -23.92
N LYS A 56 -14.90 12.17 -24.44
CA LYS A 56 -15.54 13.34 -23.82
C LYS A 56 -16.06 13.03 -22.41
N LEU A 57 -16.73 11.89 -22.23
CA LEU A 57 -17.22 11.45 -20.92
C LEU A 57 -16.04 11.18 -19.97
N THR A 58 -15.00 10.49 -20.41
CA THR A 58 -13.83 10.20 -19.56
C THR A 58 -13.06 11.44 -19.16
N LEU A 59 -12.95 12.43 -20.05
CA LEU A 59 -12.34 13.73 -19.73
C LEU A 59 -13.20 14.51 -18.74
N SER A 60 -14.53 14.48 -18.89
CA SER A 60 -15.46 15.09 -17.94
C SER A 60 -15.35 14.43 -16.57
N ASP A 61 -15.44 13.10 -16.49
CA ASP A 61 -15.33 12.33 -15.25
C ASP A 61 -13.96 12.52 -14.59
N PHE A 62 -12.89 12.60 -15.38
CA PHE A 62 -11.55 12.85 -14.88
C PHE A 62 -11.43 14.25 -14.29
N ASN A 63 -11.92 15.27 -14.99
CA ASN A 63 -11.93 16.64 -14.48
C ASN A 63 -12.79 16.77 -13.22
N GLU A 64 -13.96 16.14 -13.19
CA GLU A 64 -14.83 16.11 -12.00
C GLU A 64 -14.13 15.43 -10.82
N LYS A 65 -13.44 14.31 -11.04
CA LYS A 65 -12.65 13.65 -9.98
C LYS A 65 -11.49 14.51 -9.52
N LEU A 66 -10.79 15.16 -10.44
CA LEU A 66 -9.66 16.02 -10.13
C LEU A 66 -10.13 17.27 -9.35
N GLU A 67 -11.21 17.91 -9.76
CA GLU A 67 -11.83 19.01 -9.01
C GLU A 67 -12.28 18.54 -7.63
N ASN A 68 -12.96 17.39 -7.53
CA ASN A 68 -13.41 16.88 -6.24
C ASN A 68 -12.24 16.49 -5.32
N ASP A 69 -11.16 15.91 -5.83
CA ASP A 69 -10.02 15.50 -5.02
C ASP A 69 -9.12 16.68 -4.64
N LEU A 70 -8.99 17.70 -5.50
CA LEU A 70 -8.28 18.95 -5.17
C LEU A 70 -9.10 19.85 -4.25
N LEU A 71 -10.43 19.93 -4.42
CA LEU A 71 -11.28 20.75 -3.56
C LEU A 71 -11.50 20.10 -2.18
N LYS A 72 -11.38 18.77 -2.05
CA LYS A 72 -11.38 18.10 -0.75
C LYS A 72 -10.11 18.37 0.07
N THR A 73 -9.00 18.79 -0.54
CA THR A 73 -7.82 19.21 0.24
C THR A 73 -7.97 20.61 0.84
N ASP A 74 -8.84 21.46 0.28
CA ASP A 74 -9.03 22.85 0.73
C ASP A 74 -10.34 23.07 1.51
N ALA A 75 -11.42 22.34 1.18
CA ALA A 75 -12.72 22.52 1.85
C ALA A 75 -12.86 21.80 3.20
N ASP A 76 -12.06 20.75 3.45
CA ASP A 76 -11.96 20.11 4.78
C ASP A 76 -10.77 20.64 5.62
N SER A 77 -9.87 21.43 5.03
CA SER A 77 -8.71 21.98 5.76
C SER A 77 -8.98 23.35 6.39
N ASP A 78 -9.98 24.11 5.93
CA ASP A 78 -10.28 25.44 6.48
C ASP A 78 -11.08 25.44 7.81
N THR A 79 -11.55 24.29 8.28
CA THR A 79 -12.14 24.17 9.64
C THR A 79 -11.41 23.19 10.57
N THR A 80 -10.42 22.42 10.09
CA THR A 80 -9.77 21.38 10.90
C THR A 80 -8.25 21.53 11.08
N LEU A 81 -7.59 22.45 10.37
CA LEU A 81 -6.18 22.79 10.61
C LEU A 81 -6.05 23.91 11.66
N SER A 82 -6.80 23.83 12.75
CA SER A 82 -6.60 24.72 13.89
C SER A 82 -5.25 24.37 14.52
N SER A 83 -4.35 25.34 14.66
CA SER A 83 -3.06 25.18 15.35
C SER A 83 -3.20 24.48 16.71
N LYS A 84 -4.35 24.66 17.38
CA LYS A 84 -4.70 23.97 18.63
C LYS A 84 -4.77 22.44 18.52
N ILE A 85 -5.31 21.89 17.42
CA ILE A 85 -5.38 20.44 17.18
C ILE A 85 -3.99 19.89 16.87
N LEU A 86 -3.18 20.67 16.15
CA LEU A 86 -1.78 20.32 15.89
C LEU A 86 -0.96 20.35 17.19
N ASP A 87 -1.11 21.39 18.01
CA ASP A 87 -0.49 21.53 19.32
C ASP A 87 -0.91 20.39 20.25
N GLU A 88 -2.18 19.99 20.25
CA GLU A 88 -2.69 18.86 21.02
C GLU A 88 -2.05 17.53 20.57
N LYS A 89 -1.95 17.29 19.25
CA LYS A 89 -1.26 16.10 18.72
C LYS A 89 0.23 16.09 19.05
N ILE A 90 0.90 17.23 18.97
CA ILE A 90 2.32 17.37 19.34
C ILE A 90 2.50 17.11 20.83
N ASN A 91 1.64 17.68 21.68
CA ASN A 91 1.67 17.46 23.12
C ASN A 91 1.43 15.99 23.46
N ASN A 92 0.46 15.33 22.82
CA ASN A 92 0.20 13.90 23.01
C ASN A 92 1.43 13.05 22.61
N LEU A 93 2.07 13.38 21.49
CA LEU A 93 3.28 12.68 21.05
C LEU A 93 4.44 12.88 22.06
N ASN A 94 4.65 14.10 22.53
CA ASN A 94 5.66 14.42 23.54
C ASN A 94 5.41 13.66 24.86
N THR A 95 4.16 13.56 25.31
CA THR A 95 3.83 12.77 26.52
C THR A 95 4.13 11.28 26.34
N LYS A 96 3.86 10.72 25.15
CA LYS A 96 4.19 9.32 24.86
C LYS A 96 5.70 9.09 24.84
N ILE A 97 6.46 9.99 24.22
CA ILE A 97 7.93 9.90 24.19
C ILE A 97 8.47 9.94 25.62
N GLN A 98 8.02 10.89 26.45
CA GLN A 98 8.43 10.98 27.86
C GLN A 98 8.10 9.72 28.65
N LEU A 99 6.92 9.11 28.43
CA LEU A 99 6.52 7.86 29.05
C LEU A 99 7.45 6.70 28.62
N PHE A 100 7.80 6.61 27.35
CA PHE A 100 8.75 5.58 26.89
C PHE A 100 10.14 5.78 27.49
N GLU A 101 10.62 7.02 27.56
CA GLU A 101 11.90 7.33 28.21
C GLU A 101 11.90 6.99 29.69
N SER A 102 10.81 7.26 30.42
CA SER A 102 10.70 6.88 31.83
C SER A 102 10.67 5.36 32.00
N LEU A 103 9.91 4.64 31.17
CA LEU A 103 9.87 3.18 31.22
C LEU A 103 11.22 2.54 30.88
N ASP A 104 11.96 3.10 29.93
CA ASP A 104 13.32 2.63 29.60
C ASP A 104 14.32 2.95 30.71
N LYS A 105 14.20 4.11 31.36
CA LYS A 105 14.98 4.43 32.57
C LYS A 105 14.64 3.48 33.71
N ASP A 106 13.37 3.21 33.96
CA ASP A 106 12.93 2.28 35.01
C ASP A 106 13.38 0.85 34.73
N ARG A 107 13.39 0.42 33.47
CA ARG A 107 13.97 -0.88 33.07
C ARG A 107 15.48 -0.92 33.30
N LYS A 108 16.20 0.16 32.98
CA LYS A 108 17.64 0.27 33.26
C LYS A 108 17.92 0.33 34.75
N ILE A 109 17.13 1.06 35.53
CA ILE A 109 17.27 1.14 36.98
C ILE A 109 16.99 -0.22 37.61
N LYS A 110 15.93 -0.93 37.21
CA LYS A 110 15.70 -2.33 37.62
C LYS A 110 16.82 -3.28 37.21
N PHE A 111 17.51 -3.00 36.11
CA PHE A 111 18.68 -3.77 35.69
C PHE A 111 19.92 -3.47 36.55
N ILE A 112 20.11 -2.21 36.97
CA ILE A 112 21.23 -1.72 37.78
C ILE A 112 21.03 -2.01 39.29
N GLU A 113 19.80 -1.91 39.81
CA GLU A 113 19.45 -2.21 41.21
C GLU A 113 19.35 -3.71 41.50
N SER A 114 19.26 -4.55 40.48
CA SER A 114 19.46 -5.98 40.63
C SER A 114 20.96 -6.24 40.70
N ASP A 115 21.43 -7.03 41.66
CA ASP A 115 22.82 -7.51 41.89
C ASP A 115 23.53 -8.16 40.67
N LYS A 116 22.94 -8.04 39.47
CA LYS A 116 23.37 -8.52 38.16
C LYS A 116 24.64 -7.85 37.66
N ASP A 117 24.79 -6.54 37.81
CA ASP A 117 25.99 -5.85 37.32
C ASP A 117 27.23 -6.25 38.14
N ASP A 118 27.08 -6.49 39.44
CA ASP A 118 28.15 -6.98 40.31
C ASP A 118 28.61 -8.38 39.94
N ILE A 119 27.68 -9.32 39.73
CA ILE A 119 28.03 -10.70 39.35
C ILE A 119 28.59 -10.75 37.93
N LYS A 120 28.07 -9.94 37.01
CA LYS A 120 28.59 -9.80 35.65
C LYS A 120 30.03 -9.27 35.66
N ASN A 121 30.29 -8.20 36.41
CA ASN A 121 31.64 -7.62 36.53
C ASN A 121 32.62 -8.61 37.17
N LYS A 122 32.24 -9.25 38.28
CA LYS A 122 33.04 -10.29 38.95
C LYS A 122 33.33 -11.49 38.03
N LEU A 123 32.35 -11.93 37.24
CA LEU A 123 32.53 -13.01 36.28
C LEU A 123 33.48 -12.59 35.15
N THR A 124 33.31 -11.39 34.58
CA THR A 124 34.23 -10.89 33.53
C THR A 124 35.65 -10.76 34.03
N GLN A 125 35.84 -10.27 35.26
CA GLN A 125 37.15 -10.17 35.89
C GLN A 125 37.76 -11.56 36.13
N CYS A 126 37.00 -12.50 36.69
CA CYS A 126 37.47 -13.87 36.89
C CYS A 126 37.89 -14.55 35.58
N LEU A 127 37.12 -14.36 34.50
CA LEU A 127 37.44 -14.93 33.18
C LEU A 127 38.68 -14.28 32.54
N LEU A 128 38.91 -12.99 32.79
CA LEU A 128 40.11 -12.28 32.34
C LEU A 128 41.37 -12.68 33.12
N GLU A 129 41.23 -12.99 34.40
CA GLU A 129 42.31 -13.48 35.26
C GLU A 129 42.60 -14.98 34.99
N ASN A 130 41.59 -15.78 34.67
CA ASN A 130 41.67 -17.21 34.40
C ASN A 130 41.51 -17.55 32.90
N LYS A 131 42.19 -16.80 32.02
CA LYS A 131 42.12 -17.02 30.56
C LYS A 131 42.42 -18.48 30.20
N GLY A 132 41.50 -19.11 29.47
CA GLY A 132 41.61 -20.52 29.05
C GLY A 132 41.24 -21.56 30.12
N LYS A 133 40.85 -21.13 31.34
CA LYS A 133 40.39 -22.02 32.43
C LYS A 133 39.04 -21.55 33.00
N PRO A 134 37.94 -21.63 32.22
CA PRO A 134 36.64 -21.10 32.62
C PRO A 134 36.02 -21.85 33.82
N LEU A 135 36.46 -23.07 34.11
CA LEU A 135 36.00 -23.87 35.26
C LEU A 135 36.32 -23.22 36.61
N ASN A 136 37.35 -22.38 36.70
CA ASN A 136 37.69 -21.65 37.93
C ASN A 136 36.64 -20.59 38.30
N CYS A 137 35.83 -20.16 37.33
CA CYS A 137 34.79 -19.15 37.50
C CYS A 137 33.38 -19.76 37.49
N TYR A 138 33.28 -21.07 37.68
CA TYR A 138 32.04 -21.82 37.51
C TYR A 138 30.92 -21.37 38.45
N GLU A 139 31.24 -21.05 39.71
CA GLU A 139 30.25 -20.58 40.70
C GLU A 139 29.62 -19.24 40.27
N LEU A 140 30.44 -18.28 39.83
CA LEU A 140 29.99 -17.00 39.30
C LEU A 140 29.15 -17.18 38.01
N MET A 141 29.52 -18.15 37.18
CA MET A 141 28.78 -18.48 35.97
C MET A 141 27.40 -19.09 36.27
N GLN A 142 27.27 -19.89 37.32
CA GLN A 142 25.99 -20.45 37.76
C GLN A 142 25.07 -19.38 38.37
N GLN A 143 25.64 -18.48 39.18
CA GLN A 143 24.91 -17.34 39.74
C GLN A 143 24.41 -16.42 38.61
N PHE A 144 25.26 -16.12 37.62
CA PHE A 144 24.86 -15.36 36.44
C PHE A 144 23.75 -16.07 35.64
N LYS A 145 23.83 -17.39 35.46
CA LYS A 145 22.81 -18.17 34.76
C LYS A 145 21.45 -18.09 35.45
N GLN A 146 21.40 -18.23 36.77
CA GLN A 146 20.14 -18.12 37.54
C GLN A 146 19.51 -16.72 37.42
N LEU A 147 20.33 -15.68 37.37
CA LEU A 147 19.88 -14.29 37.22
C LEU A 147 19.31 -13.97 35.82
N VAL A 148 19.80 -14.66 34.78
CA VAL A 148 19.34 -14.50 33.39
C VAL A 148 18.16 -15.41 33.07
N SER A 149 18.07 -16.60 33.68
CA SER A 149 16.97 -17.55 33.44
C SER A 149 15.65 -17.20 34.13
N ASN A 150 15.67 -16.35 35.17
CA ASN A 150 14.47 -15.82 35.83
C ASN A 150 13.98 -14.49 35.24
N GLN A 151 14.29 -14.24 33.97
CA GLN A 151 13.93 -13.04 33.20
C GLN A 151 12.84 -13.38 32.19
#